data_AF-F4PBS3-F1
#
_entry.id   AF-F4PBS3-F1
#
_cell.length_a   1.000
_cell.length_b   1.000
_cell.length_c   1.000
_cell.angle_alpha   90.00
_cell.angle_beta   90.00
_cell.angle_gamma   90.00
#
_symmetry.space_group_name_H-M   'P 1'
#
loop_
_entity.id
_entity.type
_entity.pdbx_description
1 polymer ?
#
loop_
_entity_poly.entity_id
_entity_poly.type
_entity_poly.pdbx_seq_one_letter_code
_entity_poly.pdbx_strand_id
1 'polypeptide(L)'
;METDPVSFLADQTIAVGKGARNKSRVTQACDLCSKKKSKCDGAKPLCSNCVSSDTPCTYTRNPKRRGPPPGYFSSVMHRLKQLEAKI
;
A
#
# COMPACT_ATOMS: atom_id res chain seq x y z
N MET A 1 53.74 28.07 14.52
CA MET A 1 53.16 28.99 13.54
C MET A 1 53.26 28.29 12.19
N GLU A 2 52.24 27.80 11.51
CA GLU A 2 50.78 27.81 11.69
C GLU A 2 50.21 26.57 10.95
N THR A 3 49.24 25.89 11.59
CA THR A 3 48.07 25.20 11.00
C THR A 3 48.24 24.05 9.98
N ASP A 4 48.03 22.81 10.44
CA ASP A 4 47.05 21.90 9.80
C ASP A 4 45.68 22.61 9.80
N PRO A 5 44.82 22.55 8.76
CA PRO A 5 44.20 21.28 8.38
C PRO A 5 43.74 21.13 6.91
N VAL A 6 43.59 19.87 6.53
CA VAL A 6 42.86 19.34 5.37
C VAL A 6 41.61 20.18 5.01
N SER A 7 41.75 21.04 4.01
CA SER A 7 40.69 21.75 3.31
C SER A 7 41.07 21.71 1.83
N PHE A 8 40.35 21.02 0.95
CA PHE A 8 39.16 21.58 0.33
C PHE A 8 38.47 20.48 -0.52
N LEU A 9 38.00 19.40 0.11
CA LEU A 9 37.08 18.45 -0.56
C LEU A 9 35.70 19.11 -0.65
N ALA A 10 35.55 19.99 -1.64
CA ALA A 10 34.29 20.61 -2.01
C ALA A 10 34.09 20.43 -3.52
N ASP A 11 33.58 19.27 -3.91
CA ASP A 11 32.42 19.22 -4.81
C ASP A 11 31.78 17.84 -4.70
N GLN A 12 30.89 17.69 -3.71
CA GLN A 12 30.02 16.52 -3.60
C GLN A 12 28.65 16.92 -4.13
N THR A 13 28.57 17.20 -5.44
CA THR A 13 27.29 17.21 -6.14
C THR A 13 27.00 15.82 -6.73
N ILE A 14 26.27 14.98 -5.97
CA ILE A 14 25.49 13.90 -6.59
C ILE A 14 24.01 14.22 -6.36
N ALA A 15 23.40 14.70 -7.44
CA ALA A 15 21.98 14.96 -7.57
C ALA A 15 21.17 13.71 -7.22
N VAL A 16 20.42 13.77 -6.11
CA VAL A 16 19.34 12.81 -5.86
C VAL A 16 18.22 13.11 -6.87
N GLY A 17 18.22 12.34 -7.96
CA GLY A 17 17.27 12.44 -9.05
C GLY A 17 15.82 12.45 -8.56
N LYS A 18 15.16 13.59 -8.75
CA LYS A 18 13.70 13.70 -8.78
C LYS A 18 13.22 13.23 -10.16
N GLY A 19 12.58 12.07 -10.21
CA GLY A 19 11.68 11.74 -11.32
C GLY A 19 11.95 10.40 -12.00
N ALA A 20 11.33 9.36 -11.44
CA ALA A 20 10.67 8.27 -12.18
C ALA A 20 10.15 7.29 -11.13
N ARG A 21 9.12 7.69 -10.37
CA ARG A 21 8.49 6.78 -9.41
C ARG A 21 7.58 5.82 -10.17
N ASN A 22 8.18 4.84 -10.82
CA ASN A 22 7.63 3.48 -10.91
C ASN A 22 7.62 2.87 -9.50
N LYS A 23 7.00 3.56 -8.52
CA LYS A 23 6.71 2.95 -7.23
C LYS A 23 5.52 2.06 -7.54
N SER A 24 5.81 0.79 -7.82
CA SER A 24 4.81 -0.25 -7.98
C SER A 24 3.78 -0.05 -6.88
N ARG A 25 2.55 0.28 -7.29
CA ARG A 25 1.47 0.52 -6.33
C ARG A 25 1.29 -0.79 -5.57
N VAL A 26 1.63 -0.77 -4.29
CA VAL A 26 1.55 -1.96 -3.45
C VAL A 26 0.10 -2.42 -3.44
N THR A 27 -0.14 -3.66 -3.88
CA THR A 27 -1.48 -4.25 -3.98
C THR A 27 -2.10 -4.51 -2.60
N GLN A 28 -1.26 -4.73 -1.58
CA GLN A 28 -1.66 -4.99 -0.21
C GLN A 28 -0.84 -4.16 0.78
N ALA A 29 -1.48 -3.22 1.47
CA ALA A 29 -0.87 -2.52 2.59
C ALA A 29 -0.79 -3.43 3.82
N CYS A 30 0.20 -3.18 4.68
CA CYS A 30 0.32 -3.82 5.99
C CYS A 30 -0.91 -3.55 6.87
N ASP A 31 -1.18 -4.40 7.86
CA ASP A 31 -2.37 -4.26 8.73
C ASP A 31 -2.36 -2.94 9.52
N LEU A 32 -1.19 -2.53 10.03
CA LEU A 32 -1.01 -1.26 10.74
C LEU A 32 -1.23 -0.05 9.82
N CYS A 33 -0.70 -0.11 8.61
CA CYS A 33 -0.79 0.93 7.60
C CYS A 33 -2.23 1.11 7.12
N SER A 34 -2.93 -0.02 6.93
CA SER A 34 -4.34 -0.07 6.56
C SER A 34 -5.21 0.51 7.69
N LYS A 35 -4.95 0.14 8.95
CA LYS A 35 -5.67 0.68 10.13
C LYS A 35 -5.41 2.17 10.33
N LYS A 36 -4.14 2.61 10.18
CA LYS A 36 -3.73 4.03 10.27
C LYS A 36 -4.09 4.85 9.02
N LYS A 37 -4.58 4.21 7.95
CA LYS A 37 -4.80 4.80 6.62
C LYS A 37 -3.56 5.54 6.07
N SER A 38 -2.36 5.06 6.41
CA SER A 38 -1.10 5.61 5.94
C SER A 38 -0.63 4.90 4.67
N LYS A 39 0.25 5.57 3.90
CA LYS A 39 0.88 4.95 2.72
C LYS A 39 1.80 3.82 3.18
N CYS A 40 1.60 2.63 2.63
CA CYS A 40 2.46 1.48 2.87
C CYS A 40 3.39 1.29 1.68
N ASP A 41 4.70 1.20 1.95
CA ASP A 41 5.71 0.94 0.92
C ASP A 41 5.83 -0.54 0.55
N GLY A 42 5.16 -1.45 1.25
CA GLY A 42 5.12 -2.88 0.92
C GLY A 42 6.47 -3.60 1.04
N ALA A 43 7.48 -2.95 1.64
CA ALA A 43 8.78 -3.54 1.88
C ALA A 43 8.66 -4.76 2.81
N LYS A 44 9.44 -5.81 2.50
CA LYS A 44 9.56 -7.03 3.29
C LYS A 44 10.97 -7.09 3.87
N PRO A 45 11.17 -7.40 5.17
CA PRO A 45 10.20 -7.98 6.12
C PRO A 45 9.25 -6.97 6.78
N LEU A 46 9.67 -5.71 6.95
CA LEU A 46 8.88 -4.66 7.60
C LEU A 46 8.72 -3.46 6.66
N CYS A 47 7.54 -2.83 6.70
CA CYS A 47 7.30 -1.60 5.96
C CYS A 47 8.08 -0.42 6.58
N SER A 48 8.52 0.58 5.81
CA SER A 48 9.30 1.72 6.35
C SER A 48 8.57 2.43 7.51
N ASN A 49 7.26 2.61 7.39
CA ASN A 49 6.44 3.19 8.46
C ASN A 49 6.37 2.31 9.73
N CYS A 50 6.48 0.99 9.57
CA CYS A 50 6.45 0.01 10.64
C CYS A 50 7.80 -0.03 11.37
N VAL A 51 8.89 0.10 10.61
CA VAL A 51 10.26 0.25 11.15
C VAL A 51 10.34 1.53 11.97
N SER A 52 9.87 2.66 11.46
CA SER A 52 9.88 3.93 12.22
C SER A 52 8.94 3.93 13.43
N SER A 53 7.95 3.03 13.46
CA SER A 53 7.00 2.91 14.58
C SER A 53 7.36 1.77 15.53
N ASP A 54 8.48 1.06 15.33
CA ASP A 54 8.91 -0.13 16.08
C ASP A 54 7.77 -1.12 16.39
N THR A 55 6.92 -1.37 15.39
CA THR A 55 5.72 -2.21 15.54
C THR A 55 5.72 -3.38 14.57
N PRO A 56 5.11 -4.52 14.95
CA PRO A 56 5.12 -5.71 14.12
C PRO A 56 4.32 -5.48 12.82
N CYS A 57 4.99 -5.66 11.68
CA CYS A 57 4.36 -5.54 10.36
C CYS A 57 3.74 -6.89 9.97
N THR A 58 2.42 -6.97 10.08
CA THR A 58 1.66 -8.17 9.70
C THR A 58 0.87 -7.94 8.41
N TYR A 59 0.74 -8.99 7.61
CA TYR A 59 -0.04 -9.04 6.36
C TYR A 59 -1.10 -10.16 6.43
N THR A 60 -1.73 -10.36 7.60
CA THR A 60 -2.67 -11.49 7.81
C THR A 60 -4.05 -11.21 7.26
N ARG A 61 -4.39 -9.95 6.95
CA ARG A 61 -5.69 -9.59 6.40
C ARG A 61 -5.82 -10.10 4.97
N ASN A 62 -6.39 -11.29 4.84
CA ASN A 62 -6.88 -11.79 3.56
C ASN A 62 -8.08 -10.91 3.14
N PRO A 63 -8.00 -10.16 2.02
CA PRO A 63 -9.12 -9.35 1.58
C PRO A 63 -10.29 -10.27 1.29
N LYS A 64 -11.32 -10.26 2.17
CA LYS A 64 -12.59 -10.92 1.87
C LYS A 64 -13.05 -10.39 0.52
N ARG A 65 -13.21 -11.29 -0.46
CA ARG A 65 -13.74 -10.91 -1.77
C ARG A 65 -15.03 -10.15 -1.50
N ARG A 66 -15.15 -8.94 -2.05
CA ARG A 66 -16.39 -8.17 -1.98
C ARG A 66 -17.49 -9.14 -2.44
N GLY A 67 -18.56 -9.24 -1.65
CA GLY A 67 -19.67 -10.13 -1.97
C GLY A 67 -20.22 -9.83 -3.37
N PRO A 68 -21.19 -10.64 -3.85
CA PRO A 68 -21.87 -10.36 -5.11
C PRO A 68 -22.26 -8.89 -5.21
N PRO A 69 -22.18 -8.27 -6.41
CA PRO A 69 -22.46 -6.85 -6.58
C PRO A 69 -23.79 -6.46 -5.90
N PRO A 70 -23.87 -5.30 -5.25
CA PRO A 70 -25.12 -4.82 -4.69
C PRO A 70 -26.17 -4.78 -5.82
N GLY A 71 -27.27 -5.51 -5.64
CA GLY A 71 -28.32 -5.66 -6.66
C GLY A 71 -28.32 -6.98 -7.44
N TYR A 72 -27.24 -7.79 -7.41
CA TYR A 72 -27.23 -9.12 -8.04
C TYR A 72 -28.31 -10.02 -7.44
N PHE A 73 -28.47 -10.00 -6.12
CA PHE A 73 -29.54 -10.76 -5.46
C PHE A 73 -30.94 -10.27 -5.91
N SER A 74 -31.13 -8.96 -6.01
CA SER A 74 -32.42 -8.38 -6.43
C SER A 74 -32.78 -8.76 -7.87
N SER A 75 -31.82 -8.74 -8.81
CA SER A 75 -32.08 -9.12 -10.20
C SER A 75 -32.35 -10.62 -10.34
N VAL A 76 -31.63 -11.46 -9.59
CA VAL A 76 -31.88 -12.91 -9.53
C VAL A 76 -33.28 -13.19 -8.97
N MET A 77 -33.64 -12.56 -7.85
CA MET A 77 -34.96 -12.69 -7.24
C MET A 77 -36.09 -12.21 -8.17
N HIS A 78 -35.88 -11.09 -8.88
CA HIS A 78 -36.86 -10.59 -9.84
C HIS A 78 -37.08 -11.57 -10.98
N ARG A 79 -36.01 -12.15 -11.53
CA ARG A 79 -36.08 -13.12 -12.62
C ARG A 79 -36.75 -14.42 -12.15
N LEU A 80 -36.46 -14.89 -10.94
CA LEU A 80 -37.13 -16.07 -10.35
C LEU A 80 -38.64 -15.86 -10.29
N LYS A 81 -39.10 -14.73 -9.74
CA LYS A 81 -40.53 -14.41 -9.65
C LYS A 81 -41.23 -14.40 -11.01
N GLN A 82 -40.56 -13.91 -12.07
CA GLN A 82 -41.12 -13.93 -13.42
C GLN A 82 -41.25 -15.33 -14.02
N LEU A 83 -40.36 -16.26 -13.63
CA LEU A 83 -40.41 -17.64 -14.11
C LEU A 83 -41.46 -18.45 -13.36
N GLU A 84 -41.54 -18.29 -12.04
CA GLU A 84 -42.58 -18.93 -11.20
C GLU A 84 -43.99 -18.50 -11.63
N ALA A 85 -44.19 -17.24 -12.05
CA ALA A 85 -45.48 -16.74 -12.51
C ALA A 85 -45.91 -17.26 -13.91
N LYS A 86 -45.03 -17.96 -14.63
CA LYS A 86 -45.32 -18.54 -15.96
C LYS A 86 -45.66 -20.04 -15.88
N ILE A 87 -45.70 -20.59 -14.67
CA ILE A 87 -46.12 -21.96 -14.36
C ILE A 87 -47.56 -21.89 -13.87
#